data_AF-A0A1F6JKR3-F1
#
_entry.id   AF-A0A1F6JKR3-F1
#
_cell.length_a   1.000
_cell.length_b   1.000
_cell.length_c   1.000
_cell.angle_alpha   90.00
_cell.angle_beta   90.00
_cell.angle_gamma   90.00
#
_symmetry.space_group_name_H-M   'P 1'
#
loop_
_entity.id
_entity.type
_entity.pdbx_description
1 polymer ?
#
loop_
_entity_poly.entity_id
_entity_poly.type
_entity_poly.pdbx_seq_one_letter_code
_entity_poly.pdbx_strand_id
1 'polypeptide(L)'
;MVINFYPDSDAQGLAEAVEEYKKLWEKEGNKIVAEIEKISGLKFTRKFLSAIIWLEEYGWSFPLSFSYSTPPEQREMEITHELCHRLVIQNKIETKTFTVEETHKQIFLILYDIFLNLWGEKKTKNRIEYEIGLWAKTGKKGQSPYKRAWDWALSMTKEQRAEEFKKYLK
;
A
#
# COMPACT_ATOMS: atom_id res chain seq x y z
N MET A 1 15.17 -5.48 3.00
CA MET A 1 14.70 -4.40 3.89
C MET A 1 14.19 -5.05 5.16
N VAL A 2 14.45 -4.46 6.32
CA VAL A 2 13.97 -4.96 7.62
C VAL A 2 12.84 -4.06 8.10
N ILE A 3 11.72 -4.66 8.52
CA ILE A 3 10.61 -3.98 9.18
C ILE A 3 10.46 -4.60 10.56
N ASN A 4 10.59 -3.79 11.60
CA ASN A 4 10.30 -4.19 12.97
C ASN A 4 8.86 -3.81 13.29
N PHE A 5 8.06 -4.78 13.75
CA PHE A 5 6.65 -4.58 14.06
C PHE A 5 6.45 -4.47 15.58
N TYR A 6 5.65 -3.49 15.99
CA TYR A 6 5.35 -3.20 17.39
C TYR A 6 3.84 -3.03 17.57
N PRO A 7 3.27 -3.46 18.71
CA PRO A 7 1.88 -3.16 19.00
C PRO A 7 1.76 -1.68 19.42
N ASP A 8 0.64 -1.06 19.07
CA ASP A 8 0.32 0.32 19.48
C ASP A 8 0.05 0.44 20.99
N SER A 9 -0.45 -0.63 21.60
CA SER A 9 -0.76 -0.72 23.04
C SER A 9 -0.78 -2.17 23.52
N ASP A 10 -1.00 -2.38 24.82
CA ASP A 10 -1.19 -3.71 25.43
C ASP A 10 -2.61 -4.28 25.22
N ALA A 11 -3.38 -3.73 24.27
CA ALA A 11 -4.71 -4.23 23.96
C ALA A 11 -4.65 -5.69 23.47
N GLN A 12 -5.61 -6.50 23.93
CA GLN A 12 -5.68 -7.92 23.59
C GLN A 12 -5.73 -8.13 22.06
N GLY A 13 -4.92 -9.05 21.54
CA GLY A 13 -4.87 -9.40 20.12
C GLY A 13 -3.77 -8.69 19.32
N LEU A 14 -3.28 -7.53 19.79
CA LEU A 14 -2.24 -6.78 19.06
C LEU A 14 -0.89 -7.50 19.04
N ALA A 15 -0.52 -8.16 20.13
CA ALA A 15 0.72 -8.93 20.20
C ALA A 15 0.71 -10.11 19.23
N GLU A 16 -0.42 -10.82 19.13
CA GLU A 16 -0.61 -11.91 18.18
C GLU A 16 -0.55 -11.41 16.74
N ALA A 17 -1.22 -10.29 16.45
CA ALA A 17 -1.18 -9.67 15.12
C ALA A 17 0.25 -9.23 14.75
N VAL A 18 1.02 -8.66 15.67
CA VAL A 18 2.44 -8.35 15.46
C VAL A 18 3.22 -9.58 15.01
N GLU A 19 3.04 -10.72 15.67
CA GLU A 19 3.70 -11.98 15.29
C GLU A 19 3.24 -12.49 13.92
N GLU A 20 1.96 -12.31 13.56
CA GLU A 20 1.45 -12.64 12.23
C GLU A 20 2.07 -11.75 11.14
N TYR A 21 2.16 -10.44 11.37
CA TYR A 21 2.82 -9.51 10.44
C TYR A 21 4.32 -9.82 10.30
N LYS A 22 5.01 -10.17 11.39
CA LYS A 22 6.42 -10.61 11.34
C LYS A 22 6.60 -11.85 10.46
N LYS A 23 5.83 -12.91 10.72
CA LYS A 23 5.90 -14.17 9.94
C LYS A 23 5.60 -13.93 8.46
N LEU A 24 4.60 -13.09 8.17
CA LEU A 24 4.27 -12.70 6.80
C LEU A 24 5.46 -11.98 6.16
N TRP A 25 6.05 -10.99 6.85
CA TRP A 25 7.17 -10.22 6.32
C TRP A 25 8.43 -11.07 6.09
N GLU A 26 8.74 -11.98 7.00
CA GLU A 26 9.85 -12.94 6.83
C GLU A 26 9.68 -13.80 5.58
N LYS A 27 8.43 -14.22 5.29
CA LYS A 27 8.11 -15.08 4.16
C LYS A 27 8.08 -14.34 2.82
N GLU A 28 7.42 -13.19 2.75
CA GLU A 28 7.08 -12.53 1.49
C GLU A 28 7.83 -11.20 1.26
N GLY A 29 8.42 -10.61 2.30
CA GLY A 29 8.95 -9.24 2.26
C GLY A 29 10.01 -9.03 1.19
N ASN A 30 10.90 -10.00 0.96
CA ASN A 30 11.91 -9.90 -0.10
C ASN A 30 11.29 -9.86 -1.50
N LYS A 31 10.22 -10.63 -1.75
CA LYS A 31 9.53 -10.64 -3.04
C LYS A 31 8.77 -9.34 -3.26
N ILE A 32 8.09 -8.85 -2.23
CA ILE A 32 7.36 -7.57 -2.25
C ILE A 32 8.33 -6.42 -2.58
N VAL A 33 9.46 -6.31 -1.86
CA VAL A 33 10.45 -5.25 -2.13
C VAL A 33 11.01 -5.36 -3.53
N ALA A 34 11.39 -6.56 -3.97
CA ALA A 34 11.95 -6.75 -5.31
C ALA A 34 10.97 -6.35 -6.41
N GLU A 35 9.68 -6.71 -6.28
CA GLU A 35 8.68 -6.36 -7.30
C GLU A 35 8.35 -4.87 -7.29
N ILE A 36 8.23 -4.25 -6.11
CA ILE A 36 8.06 -2.79 -5.98
C ILE A 36 9.20 -2.06 -6.69
N GLU A 37 10.46 -2.40 -6.40
CA GLU A 37 11.62 -1.74 -7.01
C GLU A 37 11.70 -2.00 -8.53
N LYS A 38 11.34 -3.21 -8.96
CA LYS A 38 11.31 -3.59 -10.39
C LYS A 38 10.28 -2.79 -11.18
N ILE A 39 9.04 -2.67 -10.68
CA ILE A 39 7.95 -1.99 -11.39
C ILE A 39 8.11 -0.48 -11.35
N SER A 40 8.50 0.07 -10.20
CA SER A 40 8.70 1.52 -10.05
C SER A 40 9.97 2.05 -10.72
N GLY A 41 10.99 1.20 -10.91
CA GLY A 41 12.33 1.64 -11.30
C GLY A 41 13.08 2.39 -10.19
N LEU A 42 12.51 2.48 -8.98
CA LEU A 42 13.09 3.17 -7.84
C LEU A 42 13.72 2.17 -6.85
N LYS A 43 14.53 2.70 -5.94
CA LYS A 43 15.12 1.93 -4.85
C LYS A 43 14.67 2.46 -3.50
N PHE A 44 14.51 1.56 -2.53
CA PHE A 44 14.34 1.99 -1.15
C PHE A 44 15.68 2.47 -0.59
N THR A 45 15.73 3.74 -0.21
CA THR A 45 16.92 4.36 0.39
C THR A 45 17.07 3.98 1.86
N ARG A 46 15.94 3.75 2.57
CA ARG A 46 15.95 3.24 3.94
C ARG A 46 15.88 1.72 3.95
N LYS A 47 16.81 1.09 4.69
CA LYS A 47 16.87 -0.37 4.83
C LYS A 47 16.18 -0.90 6.08
N PHE A 48 15.89 -0.01 7.05
CA PHE A 48 15.24 -0.33 8.32
C PHE A 48 14.03 0.57 8.52
N LEU A 49 12.88 -0.03 8.84
CA LEU A 49 11.64 0.66 9.18
C LEU A 49 11.08 0.08 10.48
N SER A 50 10.31 0.89 11.20
CA SER A 50 9.46 0.44 12.30
C SER A 50 8.02 0.62 11.87
N ALA A 51 7.20 -0.40 12.11
CA ALA A 51 5.79 -0.43 11.81
C ALA A 51 4.98 -0.63 13.10
N ILE A 52 3.87 0.08 13.23
CA ILE A 52 2.95 -0.02 14.36
C ILE A 52 1.73 -0.82 13.94
N ILE A 53 1.36 -1.86 14.69
CA ILE A 53 0.09 -2.57 14.53
C ILE A 53 -0.91 -1.96 15.50
N TRP A 54 -1.97 -1.37 14.96
CA TRP A 54 -2.93 -0.59 15.74
C TRP A 54 -4.37 -1.05 15.47
N LEU A 55 -5.30 -0.65 16.35
CA LEU A 55 -6.70 -1.11 16.30
C LEU A 55 -7.55 -0.41 15.23
N GLU A 56 -7.03 0.65 14.60
CA GLU A 56 -7.74 1.37 13.54
C GLU A 56 -7.96 0.50 12.31
N GLU A 57 -8.94 0.89 11.49
CA GLU A 57 -9.40 0.06 10.36
C GLU A 57 -8.51 0.17 9.10
N TYR A 58 -7.49 1.03 9.09
CA TYR A 58 -6.65 1.30 7.91
C TYR A 58 -5.19 1.55 8.28
N GLY A 59 -4.27 1.28 7.35
CA GLY A 59 -2.84 1.55 7.49
C GLY A 59 -2.49 3.02 7.25
N TRP A 60 -1.29 3.40 7.69
CA TRP A 60 -0.66 4.68 7.36
C TRP A 60 0.80 4.47 7.00
N SER A 61 1.36 5.44 6.28
CA SER A 61 2.76 5.41 5.89
C SER A 61 3.67 6.31 6.76
N PHE A 62 3.10 7.23 7.56
CA PHE A 62 3.84 8.17 8.39
C PHE A 62 3.13 8.44 9.74
N PRO A 63 3.48 7.72 10.83
CA PRO A 63 4.40 6.57 10.89
C PRO A 63 3.89 5.38 10.06
N LEU A 64 4.76 4.44 9.70
CA LEU A 64 4.30 3.21 9.06
C LEU A 64 3.43 2.44 10.07
N SER A 65 2.18 2.22 9.74
CA SER A 65 1.24 1.48 10.57
C SER A 65 0.35 0.59 9.73
N PHE A 66 -0.08 -0.52 10.33
CA PHE A 66 -0.96 -1.50 9.70
C PHE A 66 -2.14 -1.81 10.62
N SER A 67 -3.30 -1.99 10.01
CA SER A 67 -4.55 -2.23 10.73
C SER A 67 -4.61 -3.67 11.26
N TYR A 68 -4.84 -3.81 12.57
CA TYR A 68 -5.19 -5.09 13.19
C TYR A 68 -6.41 -5.72 12.51
N SER A 69 -7.37 -4.89 12.11
CA SER A 69 -8.65 -5.27 11.51
C SER A 69 -8.52 -5.67 10.04
N THR A 70 -7.35 -5.51 9.41
CA THR A 70 -7.11 -5.98 8.05
C THR A 70 -7.19 -7.51 8.02
N PRO A 71 -8.09 -8.09 7.19
CA PRO A 71 -8.20 -9.54 7.04
C PRO A 71 -6.84 -10.15 6.70
N PRO A 72 -6.44 -11.29 7.30
CA PRO A 72 -5.11 -11.88 7.10
C PRO A 72 -4.69 -12.03 5.63
N GLU A 73 -5.62 -12.38 4.75
CA GLU A 73 -5.39 -12.53 3.31
C GLU A 73 -5.14 -11.21 2.56
N GLN A 74 -5.42 -10.07 3.18
CA GLN A 74 -5.21 -8.73 2.62
C GLN A 74 -3.94 -8.03 3.15
N ARG A 75 -3.33 -8.54 4.22
CA ARG A 75 -2.21 -7.88 4.91
C ARG A 75 -0.96 -7.75 4.04
N GLU A 76 -0.68 -8.74 3.20
CA GLU A 76 0.45 -8.69 2.25
C GLU A 76 0.30 -7.54 1.25
N MET A 77 -0.93 -7.28 0.81
CA MET A 77 -1.26 -6.20 -0.11
C MET A 77 -1.32 -4.84 0.62
N GLU A 78 -1.65 -4.82 1.92
CA GLU A 78 -1.62 -3.61 2.77
C GLU A 78 -0.18 -3.14 2.98
N ILE A 79 0.71 -4.06 3.37
CA ILE A 79 2.14 -3.78 3.48
C ILE A 79 2.65 -3.19 2.17
N THR A 80 2.26 -3.78 1.04
CA THR A 80 2.72 -3.35 -0.28
C THR A 80 2.18 -1.95 -0.65
N HIS A 81 0.92 -1.66 -0.33
CA HIS A 81 0.32 -0.35 -0.50
C HIS A 81 1.11 0.72 0.27
N GLU A 82 1.28 0.53 1.58
CA GLU A 82 1.99 1.51 2.41
C GLU A 82 3.47 1.62 2.01
N LEU A 83 4.12 0.52 1.64
CA LEU A 83 5.50 0.58 1.15
C LEU A 83 5.64 1.37 -0.16
N CYS A 84 4.62 1.42 -1.02
CA CYS A 84 4.65 2.28 -2.21
C CYS A 84 4.63 3.76 -1.83
N HIS A 85 3.83 4.16 -0.84
CA HIS A 85 3.88 5.51 -0.27
C HIS A 85 5.25 5.81 0.36
N ARG A 86 5.82 4.87 1.11
CA ARG A 86 7.18 5.00 1.67
C ARG A 86 8.23 5.19 0.57
N LEU A 87 8.12 4.45 -0.53
CA LEU A 87 9.05 4.50 -1.65
C LEU A 87 9.05 5.89 -2.31
N VAL A 88 7.89 6.43 -2.67
CA VAL A 88 7.80 7.72 -3.37
C VAL A 88 8.33 8.85 -2.51
N ILE A 89 8.01 8.87 -1.21
CA ILE A 89 8.50 9.90 -0.28
C ILE A 89 10.00 9.76 -0.02
N GLN A 90 10.53 8.54 0.10
CA GLN A 90 11.98 8.33 0.25
C GLN A 90 12.79 8.81 -0.96
N ASN A 91 12.18 8.79 -2.15
CA ASN A 91 12.78 9.26 -3.39
C ASN A 91 12.41 10.72 -3.69
N LYS A 92 11.82 11.46 -2.73
CA LYS A 92 11.44 12.87 -2.85
C LYS A 92 10.50 13.15 -4.03
N ILE A 93 9.64 12.19 -4.34
CA ILE A 93 8.66 12.32 -5.40
C ILE A 93 7.44 13.04 -4.84
N GLU A 94 7.18 14.24 -5.34
CA GLU A 94 6.08 15.09 -4.89
C GLU A 94 4.79 14.82 -5.68
N THR A 95 3.64 14.96 -5.01
CA THR A 95 2.33 15.02 -5.64
C THR A 95 1.96 16.47 -5.93
N LYS A 96 1.07 16.70 -6.90
CA LYS A 96 0.59 18.07 -7.19
C LYS A 96 -0.18 18.68 -6.03
N THR A 97 -0.92 17.84 -5.29
CA THR A 97 -1.64 18.21 -4.07
C THR A 97 -1.56 17.06 -3.05
N PHE A 98 -1.73 17.38 -1.76
CA PHE A 98 -1.75 16.38 -0.68
C PHE A 98 -3.16 15.85 -0.39
N THR A 99 -4.03 15.81 -1.41
CA THR A 99 -5.34 15.17 -1.24
C THR A 99 -5.19 13.65 -1.23
N VAL A 100 -6.11 12.96 -0.56
CA VAL A 100 -6.15 11.48 -0.55
C VAL A 100 -6.15 10.96 -1.99
N GLU A 101 -6.99 11.51 -2.86
CA GLU A 101 -7.08 11.07 -4.25
C GLU A 101 -5.77 11.24 -5.03
N GLU A 102 -5.14 12.42 -5.00
CA GLU A 102 -3.92 12.65 -5.78
C GLU A 102 -2.73 11.84 -5.25
N THR A 103 -2.65 11.65 -3.93
CA THR A 103 -1.63 10.80 -3.31
C THR A 103 -1.76 9.34 -3.76
N HIS A 104 -3.00 8.84 -3.84
CA HIS A 104 -3.27 7.47 -4.26
C HIS A 104 -3.12 7.28 -5.77
N LYS A 105 -3.54 8.26 -6.59
CA LYS A 105 -3.30 8.22 -8.04
C LYS A 105 -1.83 7.96 -8.35
N GLN A 106 -0.92 8.68 -7.70
CA GLN A 106 0.51 8.52 -7.91
C GLN A 106 0.99 7.07 -7.67
N ILE A 107 0.61 6.45 -6.55
CA ILE A 107 1.06 5.08 -6.25
C ILE A 107 0.28 4.02 -7.05
N PHE A 108 -0.98 4.26 -7.41
CA PHE A 108 -1.80 3.29 -8.15
C PHE A 108 -1.32 3.05 -9.57
N LEU A 109 -0.55 3.99 -10.14
CA LEU A 109 0.17 3.79 -11.40
C LEU A 109 1.10 2.57 -11.37
N ILE A 110 1.70 2.26 -10.22
CA ILE A 110 2.59 1.10 -10.07
C ILE A 110 1.94 -0.03 -9.28
N LEU A 111 1.03 0.29 -8.36
CA LEU A 111 0.48 -0.67 -7.39
C LEU A 111 -0.34 -1.76 -8.06
N TYR A 112 -1.12 -1.42 -9.10
CA TYR A 112 -1.91 -2.42 -9.83
C TYR A 112 -1.03 -3.51 -10.43
N ASP A 113 0.04 -3.13 -11.12
CA ASP A 113 0.94 -4.07 -11.79
C ASP A 113 1.75 -4.89 -10.78
N ILE A 114 2.13 -4.30 -9.64
CA ILE A 114 2.74 -5.02 -8.52
C ILE A 114 1.78 -6.08 -7.98
N PHE A 115 0.52 -5.70 -7.74
CA PHE A 115 -0.50 -6.61 -7.22
C PHE A 115 -0.76 -7.77 -8.18
N LEU A 116 -0.92 -7.45 -9.47
CA LEU A 116 -1.17 -8.43 -10.51
C LEU A 116 -0.01 -9.44 -10.62
N ASN A 117 1.24 -8.97 -10.58
CA ASN A 117 2.41 -9.83 -10.71
C ASN A 117 2.62 -10.74 -9.48
N LEU A 118 2.32 -10.26 -8.28
CA LEU A 118 2.53 -11.03 -7.05
C LEU A 118 1.38 -12.01 -6.76
N TRP A 119 0.13 -11.61 -7.03
CA TRP A 119 -1.05 -12.32 -6.55
C TRP A 119 -2.09 -12.66 -7.60
N GLY A 120 -1.90 -12.20 -8.84
CA GLY A 120 -2.82 -12.47 -9.95
C GLY A 120 -4.12 -11.67 -9.87
N GLU A 121 -4.92 -11.79 -10.93
CA GLU A 121 -6.06 -10.92 -11.18
C GLU A 121 -7.15 -11.02 -10.11
N LYS A 122 -7.50 -12.24 -9.68
CA LYS A 122 -8.58 -12.46 -8.70
C LYS A 122 -8.29 -11.78 -7.35
N LYS A 123 -7.10 -11.99 -6.79
CA LYS A 123 -6.71 -11.36 -5.52
C LYS A 123 -6.59 -9.84 -5.68
N THR A 124 -6.02 -9.39 -6.79
CA THR A 124 -5.91 -7.96 -7.12
C THR A 124 -7.26 -7.27 -7.15
N LYS A 125 -8.24 -7.87 -7.83
CA LYS A 125 -9.61 -7.35 -7.88
C LYS A 125 -10.24 -7.26 -6.48
N ASN A 126 -10.16 -8.34 -5.70
CA ASN A 126 -10.71 -8.38 -4.34
C ASN A 126 -10.10 -7.30 -3.44
N ARG A 127 -8.79 -7.05 -3.57
CA ARG A 127 -8.10 -6.00 -2.83
C ARG A 127 -8.57 -4.59 -3.20
N ILE A 128 -8.73 -4.32 -4.49
CA ILE A 128 -9.22 -3.02 -4.98
C ILE A 128 -10.64 -2.77 -4.46
N GLU A 129 -11.50 -3.79 -4.51
CA GLU A 129 -12.86 -3.72 -3.96
C GLU A 129 -12.85 -3.47 -2.44
N TYR A 130 -11.97 -4.13 -1.69
CA TYR A 130 -11.77 -3.90 -0.26
C TYR A 130 -11.36 -2.45 0.04
N GLU A 131 -10.35 -1.91 -0.64
CA GLU A 131 -9.89 -0.53 -0.45
C GLU A 131 -10.96 0.51 -0.80
N ILE A 132 -11.71 0.28 -1.88
CA ILE A 132 -12.85 1.14 -2.24
C ILE A 132 -13.91 1.11 -1.13
N GLY A 133 -14.14 -0.06 -0.53
CA GLY A 133 -15.09 -0.30 0.55
C GLY A 133 -14.74 0.39 1.87
N LEU A 134 -13.46 0.66 2.16
CA LEU A 134 -13.03 1.38 3.37
C LEU A 134 -13.70 2.76 3.49
N TRP A 135 -13.94 3.43 2.36
CA TRP A 135 -14.60 4.74 2.32
C TRP A 135 -16.13 4.67 2.37
N ALA A 136 -16.75 3.52 2.08
CA ALA A 136 -18.20 3.39 2.14
C ALA A 136 -18.74 3.61 3.57
N LYS A 137 -17.92 3.32 4.57
CA LYS A 137 -18.23 3.48 6.00
C LYS A 137 -18.28 4.94 6.46
N THR A 138 -17.70 5.88 5.72
CA THR A 138 -17.69 7.32 6.09
C THR A 138 -19.01 8.05 5.77
N GLY A 139 -20.05 7.33 5.34
CA GLY A 139 -21.37 7.90 5.01
C GLY A 139 -21.44 8.66 3.68
N LYS A 140 -20.33 8.80 2.95
CA LYS A 140 -20.25 9.55 1.69
C LYS A 140 -20.34 8.63 0.47
N LYS A 141 -21.48 7.94 0.33
CA LYS A 141 -21.76 7.06 -0.84
C LYS A 141 -21.50 7.82 -2.15
N GLY A 142 -20.70 7.22 -3.04
CA GLY A 142 -20.36 7.80 -4.35
C GLY A 142 -19.17 8.78 -4.37
N GLN A 143 -18.55 9.08 -3.22
CA GLN A 143 -17.43 10.05 -3.14
C GLN A 143 -16.09 9.44 -2.73
N SER A 144 -15.92 8.11 -2.82
CA SER A 144 -14.65 7.45 -2.46
C SER A 144 -13.48 8.00 -3.29
N PRO A 145 -12.49 8.67 -2.68
CA PRO A 145 -11.28 9.11 -3.38
C PRO A 145 -10.48 7.90 -3.89
N TYR A 146 -10.53 6.76 -3.20
CA TYR A 146 -9.91 5.51 -3.66
C TYR A 146 -10.57 5.02 -4.94
N LYS A 147 -11.90 5.06 -5.04
CA LYS A 147 -12.59 4.67 -6.27
C LYS A 147 -12.16 5.55 -7.44
N ARG A 148 -12.13 6.88 -7.27
CA ARG A 148 -11.71 7.80 -8.34
C ARG A 148 -10.25 7.59 -8.74
N ALA A 149 -9.36 7.35 -7.78
CA ALA A 149 -7.97 7.04 -8.05
C ALA A 149 -7.80 5.70 -8.79
N TRP A 150 -8.51 4.64 -8.36
CA TRP A 150 -8.48 3.34 -9.02
C TRP A 150 -9.08 3.38 -10.43
N ASP A 151 -10.26 3.98 -10.60
CA ASP A 151 -10.90 4.14 -11.92
C ASP A 151 -9.94 4.86 -12.91
N TRP A 152 -9.25 5.90 -12.44
CA TRP A 152 -8.28 6.63 -13.25
C TRP A 152 -7.08 5.76 -13.64
N ALA A 153 -6.44 5.06 -12.69
CA ALA A 153 -5.30 4.19 -12.97
C ALA A 153 -5.67 3.00 -13.88
N LEU A 154 -6.88 2.46 -13.72
CA LEU A 154 -7.39 1.33 -14.49
C LEU A 154 -7.92 1.71 -15.88
N SER A 155 -8.20 2.99 -16.13
CA SER A 155 -8.49 3.48 -17.49
C SER A 155 -7.27 3.46 -18.42
N MET A 156 -6.08 3.24 -17.86
CA MET A 156 -4.81 3.21 -18.59
C MET A 156 -4.34 1.78 -18.83
N THR A 157 -3.62 1.55 -19.93
CA THR A 157 -2.82 0.33 -20.12
C THR A 157 -1.62 0.32 -19.16
N LYS A 158 -0.94 -0.82 -19.06
CA LYS A 158 0.30 -0.96 -18.28
C LYS A 158 1.38 0.03 -18.74
N GLU A 159 1.55 0.19 -20.04
CA GLU A 159 2.53 1.10 -20.64
C GLU A 159 2.16 2.56 -20.36
N GLN A 160 0.87 2.89 -20.46
CA GLN A 160 0.37 4.23 -20.14
C GLN A 160 0.57 4.57 -18.66
N ARG A 161 0.31 3.64 -17.73
CA ARG A 161 0.58 3.85 -16.31
C ARG A 161 2.06 4.07 -16.02
N ALA A 162 2.94 3.26 -16.64
CA ALA A 162 4.38 3.41 -16.50
C ALA A 162 4.87 4.77 -17.02
N GLU A 163 4.37 5.21 -18.17
CA GLU A 163 4.73 6.52 -18.73
C GLU A 163 4.20 7.69 -17.89
N GLU A 164 2.98 7.57 -17.36
CA GLU A 164 2.44 8.56 -16.42
C GLU A 164 3.27 8.61 -15.14
N PHE A 165 3.75 7.47 -14.63
CA PHE A 165 4.58 7.42 -13.43
C PHE A 165 5.93 8.12 -13.62
N LYS A 166 6.54 7.98 -14.81
CA LYS A 166 7.81 8.65 -15.14
C LYS A 166 7.74 10.17 -15.04
N LYS A 167 6.55 10.77 -15.26
CA LYS A 167 6.37 12.23 -15.14
C LYS A 167 6.64 12.76 -13.73
N TYR A 168 6.62 11.88 -12.72
CA TYR A 168 6.94 12.22 -11.35
C TYR A 168 8.45 12.08 -11.02
N LEU A 169 9.24 11.39 -11.86
CA LEU A 169 10.64 11.01 -11.60
C LEU A 169 11.68 12.09 -11.96
N LYS A 170 11.33 13.38 -11.80
CA LYS A 170 12.13 14.54 -12.23
C LYS A 170 13.65 14.38 -12.11
#